data_AF-A0A3D1LF69-F1
#
_entry.id   AF-A0A3D1LF69-F1
#
_cell.length_a   1.000
_cell.length_b   1.000
_cell.length_c   1.000
_cell.angle_alpha   90.00
_cell.angle_beta   90.00
_cell.angle_gamma   90.00
#
_symmetry.space_group_name_H-M   'P 1'
#
loop_
_entity.id
_entity.type
_entity.pdbx_description
1 polymer ?
#
loop_
_entity_poly.entity_id
_entity_poly.type
_entity_poly.pdbx_seq_one_letter_code
_entity_poly.pdbx_strand_id
1 'polypeptide(L)' 'PPLERLVELTFDCIDEMGTPCQKKLILEIMGRNSNLILTGADGRILDCLRRVDFEMSEQRQVLPG' A
#
# COMPACT_ATOMS: atom_id res chain seq x y z
N PRO A 1 -11.50 17.07 -3.37
CA PRO A 1 -12.27 15.93 -2.80
C PRO A 1 -11.32 14.84 -2.27
N PRO A 2 -11.71 14.11 -1.21
CA PRO A 2 -10.85 13.10 -0.57
C PRO A 2 -10.38 11.99 -1.51
N LEU A 3 -11.18 11.67 -2.53
CA LEU A 3 -10.93 10.58 -3.48
C LEU A 3 -10.19 10.99 -4.76
N GLU A 4 -9.87 12.27 -4.96
CA GLU A 4 -9.17 12.71 -6.20
C GLU A 4 -7.67 12.43 -6.18
N ARG A 5 -7.09 12.09 -5.02
CA ARG A 5 -5.64 11.98 -4.82
C ARG A 5 -5.20 10.59 -4.37
N LEU A 6 -6.08 9.60 -4.55
CA LEU A 6 -5.82 8.21 -4.27
C LEU A 6 -6.13 7.38 -5.51
N VAL A 7 -5.23 6.48 -5.87
CA VAL A 7 -5.47 5.48 -6.91
C VAL A 7 -5.18 4.10 -6.31
N GLU A 8 -6.15 3.20 -6.39
CA GLU A 8 -5.96 1.78 -6.09
C GLU A 8 -6.01 0.99 -7.41
N LEU A 9 -4.92 0.32 -7.73
CA LEU A 9 -4.82 -0.59 -8.87
C LEU A 9 -4.81 -2.03 -8.33
N THR A 10 -5.76 -2.84 -8.77
CA THR A 10 -5.84 -4.26 -8.38
C THR A 10 -5.29 -5.13 -9.50
N PHE A 11 -4.43 -6.07 -9.14
CA PHE A 11 -3.77 -6.99 -10.08
C PHE A 11 -4.06 -8.43 -9.67
N ASP A 12 -4.46 -9.23 -10.66
CA ASP A 12 -4.40 -10.68 -10.55
C ASP A 12 -2.97 -11.13 -10.87
N CYS A 13 -2.39 -11.91 -9.97
CA CYS A 13 -1.01 -12.36 -10.02
C CYS A 13 -0.94 -13.86 -9.78
N ILE A 14 0.20 -14.45 -10.13
CA ILE A 14 0.58 -15.80 -9.74
C ILE A 14 1.74 -15.68 -8.77
N ASP A 15 1.64 -16.32 -7.60
CA ASP A 15 2.72 -16.31 -6.62
C ASP A 15 3.85 -17.31 -6.97
N GLU A 16 4.86 -17.36 -6.12
CA GLU A 16 6.04 -18.22 -6.29
C GLU A 16 5.71 -19.73 -6.31
N MET A 17 4.55 -20.12 -5.76
CA MET A 17 4.07 -21.49 -5.72
C MET A 17 3.11 -21.81 -6.88
N GLY A 18 2.93 -20.87 -7.81
CA GLY A 18 1.99 -21.02 -8.93
C GLY A 18 0.53 -20.80 -8.55
N THR A 19 0.25 -20.28 -7.35
CA THR A 19 -1.11 -20.07 -6.87
C THR A 19 -1.62 -18.70 -7.30
N PRO A 20 -2.85 -18.59 -7.84
CA PRO A 20 -3.46 -17.30 -8.09
C PRO A 20 -3.61 -16.50 -6.80
N CYS A 21 -3.19 -15.24 -6.86
CA CYS A 21 -3.33 -14.30 -5.76
C CYS A 21 -3.69 -12.91 -6.29
N GLN A 22 -4.24 -12.07 -5.42
CA GLN A 22 -4.50 -10.68 -5.75
C GLN A 22 -3.55 -9.77 -4.98
N LYS A 23 -3.06 -8.74 -5.66
CA LYS A 23 -2.23 -7.68 -5.09
C LYS A 23 -2.87 -6.33 -5.39
N LYS A 24 -2.69 -5.36 -4.51
CA LYS A 24 -3.16 -3.98 -4.72
C LYS A 24 -2.00 -3.02 -4.64
N LEU A 25 -1.90 -2.11 -5.60
CA LEU A 25 -0.97 -0.99 -5.57
C LEU A 25 -1.76 0.28 -5.29
N ILE A 26 -1.49 0.89 -4.15
CA ILE A 26 -2.18 2.07 -3.64
C ILE A 26 -1.22 3.26 -3.73
N LEU A 27 -1.57 4.24 -4.56
CA LEU A 27 -0.88 5.51 -4.67
C LEU A 27 -1.67 6.58 -3.90
N GLU A 28 -1.02 7.20 -2.93
CA GLU A 28 -1.53 8.35 -2.18
C GLU A 28 -0.73 9.61 -2.57
N ILE A 29 -1.39 10.64 -3.10
CA ILE A 29 -0.73 11.89 -3.55
C ILE A 29 -1.07 13.03 -2.59
N MET A 30 -0.27 13.19 -1.55
CA MET A 30 -0.50 14.13 -0.44
C MET A 30 0.70 15.08 -0.22
N GLY A 31 1.50 15.32 -1.25
CA GLY A 31 2.71 16.17 -1.18
C GLY A 31 3.84 15.45 -0.45
N ARG A 32 4.33 16.02 0.66
CA ARG A 32 5.41 15.39 1.46
C ARG A 32 4.98 14.05 2.08
N ASN A 33 3.69 13.83 2.23
CA ASN A 33 3.10 12.61 2.78
C ASN A 33 2.64 11.64 1.68
N SER A 34 2.96 11.90 0.40
CA SER A 34 2.66 10.95 -0.67
C SER A 34 3.36 9.61 -0.42
N ASN A 35 2.71 8.53 -0.83
CA ASN A 35 3.24 7.18 -0.70
C ASN A 35 2.76 6.28 -1.84
N LEU A 36 3.53 5.22 -2.09
CA LEU A 36 3.13 4.12 -2.96
C LEU A 36 3.27 2.84 -2.13
N ILE A 37 2.17 2.13 -1.97
CA ILE A 37 2.02 1.03 -1.02
C ILE A 37 1.54 -0.19 -1.79
N LEU A 38 2.26 -1.30 -1.66
CA LEU A 38 1.87 -2.59 -2.20
C LEU A 38 1.25 -3.42 -1.08
N THR A 39 0.04 -3.93 -1.29
CA THR A 39 -0.64 -4.79 -0.32
C THR A 39 -1.05 -6.13 -0.93
N GLY A 40 -1.28 -7.10 -0.05
CA GLY A 40 -2.04 -8.31 -0.36
C GLY A 40 -3.53 -8.01 -0.53
N ALA A 41 -4.28 -9.05 -0.91
CA ALA A 41 -5.74 -8.99 -1.03
C ALA A 41 -6.45 -8.65 0.30
N ASP A 42 -5.85 -9.05 1.41
CA ASP A 42 -6.30 -8.80 2.79
C ASP A 42 -5.94 -7.40 3.30
N GLY A 43 -5.28 -6.58 2.48
CA GLY A 43 -4.82 -5.25 2.86
C GLY A 43 -3.52 -5.23 3.67
N ARG A 44 -2.90 -6.39 3.93
CA ARG A 44 -1.59 -6.46 4.58
C ARG A 44 -0.54 -5.79 3.70
N ILE A 45 0.25 -4.88 4.29
CA ILE A 45 1.30 -4.18 3.57
C ILE A 45 2.44 -5.17 3.29
N LEU A 46 2.71 -5.38 2.00
CA LEU A 46 3.84 -6.17 1.54
C LEU A 46 5.08 -5.31 1.43
N ASP A 47 4.94 -4.09 0.90
CA ASP A 47 5.99 -3.08 0.90
C ASP A 47 5.44 -1.66 0.71
N CYS A 48 6.26 -0.63 0.96
CA CYS A 48 5.94 0.76 0.69
C CYS A 48 7.20 1.60 0.43
N LEU A 49 7.06 2.66 -0.38
CA LEU A 49 8.19 3.57 -0.65
C LEU A 49 8.57 4.41 0.57
N ARG A 50 7.58 4.82 1.37
CA ARG A 50 7.80 5.57 2.60
C ARG A 50 7.28 4.78 3.80
N ARG A 51 8.21 4.33 4.64
CA ARG A 51 7.90 3.73 5.94
C ARG A 51 7.51 4.84 6.92
N VAL A 52 6.41 4.61 7.64
CA VAL A 52 5.92 5.52 8.68
C VAL A 52 5.71 4.69 9.93
N ASP A 53 6.58 4.89 10.90
CA ASP A 53 6.49 4.25 12.21
C ASP A 53 5.71 5.13 13.22
N PHE A 54 5.64 4.67 14.46
CA PHE A 54 4.95 5.37 15.54
C PHE A 54 5.59 6.73 15.88
N GLU A 55 6.91 6.86 15.81
CA GLU A 55 7.62 8.11 16.12
C GLU A 55 7.31 9.18 15.07
N MET A 56 7.13 8.76 13.81
CA MET A 56 6.77 9.64 12.70
C MET A 56 5.28 10.02 12.69
N SER A 57 4.39 9.12 13.11
CA SER A 57 2.94 9.34 13.08
C SER A 57 2.21 8.42 14.05
N GLU A 58 1.59 9.01 15.06
CA GLU A 58 0.69 8.30 15.98
C GLU A 58 -0.65 7.91 15.33
N GLN A 59 -1.03 8.58 14.24
CA GLN A 59 -2.35 8.40 13.62
C GLN A 59 -2.43 7.13 12.76
N ARG A 60 -1.34 6.81 12.04
CA ARG A 60 -1.29 5.69 11.10
C ARG A 60 0.15 5.30 10.84
N GLN A 61 0.43 4.01 11.02
CA GLN A 61 1.67 3.38 10.59
C GLN A 61 1.53 2.83 9.18
N VAL A 62 2.63 2.88 8.42
CA VAL A 62 2.77 2.25 7.12
C VAL A 62 4.10 1.51 7.13
N LEU A 63 4.03 0.21 7.47
CA LEU A 63 5.18 -0.66 7.58
C LEU A 63 4.84 -2.01 6.94
N PRO A 64 5.80 -2.68 6.28
CA PRO A 64 5.61 -4.05 5.84
C PRO A 64 5.38 -4.99 7.03
N GLY A 65 4.48 -5.96 6.86
CA GLY A 65 4.21 -6.98 7.86
C GLY A 65 2.82 -6.95 8.46
#